data_AF-A0A2U3ALV5-F1
#
_entry.id   AF-A0A2U3ALV5-F1
#
_cell.length_a   1.000
_cell.length_b   1.000
_cell.length_c   1.000
_cell.angle_alpha   90.00
_cell.angle_beta   90.00
_cell.angle_gamma   90.00
#
_symmetry.space_group_name_H-M   'P 1'
#
loop_
_entity.id
_entity.type
_entity.pdbx_description
1 polymer ?
#
loop_
_entity_poly.entity_id
_entity_poly.type
_entity_poly.pdbx_seq_one_letter_code
_entity_poly.pdbx_strand_id
1 'polypeptide(L)'
;METIVGIVIITMIFAVLLPLTFQLFDGVNNRQQAMHAMTSNYEALALSIQVPEQRAGMFIISGQRYHWAINQQQVCTSYENKIGVQKKCVIFKK
;
A
#
# COMPACT_ATOMS: atom_id res chain seq x y z
N MET A 1 3.14 -49.06 -1.29
CA MET A 1 2.59 -48.10 -2.28
C MET A 1 1.72 -47.02 -1.62
N GLU A 2 0.98 -47.33 -0.56
CA GLU A 2 0.07 -46.38 0.12
C GLU A 2 0.77 -45.12 0.65
N THR A 3 2.01 -45.23 1.13
CA THR A 3 2.81 -44.10 1.62
C THR A 3 3.22 -43.11 0.53
N ILE A 4 3.48 -43.59 -0.69
CA ILE A 4 3.90 -42.74 -1.83
C ILE A 4 2.73 -41.87 -2.29
N VAL A 5 1.53 -42.45 -2.36
CA VAL A 5 0.29 -41.72 -2.69
C VAL A 5 0.01 -40.64 -1.65
N GLY A 6 0.18 -40.96 -0.36
CA GLY A 6 0.05 -39.97 0.73
C GLY A 6 1.03 -38.79 0.59
N ILE A 7 2.30 -39.06 0.30
CA ILE A 7 3.32 -38.02 0.08
C ILE A 7 2.99 -37.16 -1.14
N VAL A 8 2.51 -37.77 -2.23
CA VAL A 8 2.09 -37.04 -3.45
C VAL A 8 0.93 -36.09 -3.14
N ILE A 9 -0.08 -36.54 -2.37
CA ILE A 9 -1.21 -35.70 -1.99
C ILE A 9 -0.74 -34.53 -1.10
N ILE A 10 0.08 -34.81 -0.09
CA ILE A 10 0.60 -33.79 0.82
C ILE A 10 1.42 -32.74 0.05
N THR A 11 2.34 -33.17 -0.80
CA THR A 11 3.17 -32.27 -1.61
C THR A 11 2.33 -31.43 -2.57
N MET A 12 1.30 -32.00 -3.19
CA MET A 12 0.37 -31.27 -4.05
C MET A 12 -0.42 -30.21 -3.28
N ILE A 13 -0.87 -30.52 -2.05
CA ILE A 13 -1.56 -29.55 -1.18
C ILE A 13 -0.63 -28.39 -0.83
N PHE A 14 0.58 -28.66 -0.37
CA PHE A 14 1.53 -27.61 -0.01
C PHE A 14 1.98 -26.78 -1.22
N ALA A 15 2.14 -27.41 -2.38
CA ALA A 15 2.48 -26.71 -3.62
C ALA A 15 1.42 -25.70 -4.05
N VAL A 16 0.15 -25.89 -3.65
CA VAL A 16 -0.96 -24.95 -3.94
C VAL A 16 -1.18 -23.97 -2.79
N LEU A 17 -1.13 -24.43 -1.53
CA LEU A 17 -1.37 -23.57 -0.37
C LEU A 17 -0.32 -22.47 -0.23
N LEU A 18 0.95 -22.80 -0.45
CA LEU A 18 2.05 -21.83 -0.32
C LEU A 18 1.89 -20.63 -1.28
N PRO A 19 1.76 -20.79 -2.61
CA PRO A 19 1.59 -19.65 -3.50
C PRO A 19 0.31 -18.85 -3.20
N LEU A 20 -0.78 -19.51 -2.78
CA LEU A 20 -2.01 -18.81 -2.40
C LEU A 20 -1.83 -17.93 -1.16
N THR A 21 -1.15 -18.42 -0.12
CA THR A 21 -0.91 -17.61 1.08
C THR A 21 0.00 -16.43 0.79
N PHE A 22 1.02 -16.59 -0.06
CA PHE A 22 1.87 -15.49 -0.50
C PHE A 22 1.08 -14.42 -1.28
N GLN A 23 0.20 -14.84 -2.20
CA GLN A 23 -0.65 -13.90 -2.95
C GLN A 23 -1.59 -13.11 -2.03
N LEU A 24 -2.19 -13.79 -1.03
CA LEU A 24 -3.06 -13.14 -0.06
C LEU A 24 -2.29 -12.14 0.82
N PHE A 25 -1.12 -12.53 1.31
CA PHE A 25 -0.25 -11.65 2.09
C PHE A 25 0.13 -10.39 1.32
N ASP A 26 0.53 -10.54 0.05
CA ASP A 26 0.86 -9.41 -0.81
C ASP A 26 -0.35 -8.51 -1.08
N GLY A 27 -1.54 -9.10 -1.26
CA GLY A 27 -2.79 -8.36 -1.40
C GLY A 27 -3.13 -7.51 -0.17
N VAL A 28 -2.95 -8.06 1.04
CA VAL A 28 -3.16 -7.34 2.30
C VAL A 28 -2.14 -6.21 2.46
N ASN A 29 -0.86 -6.50 2.23
CA ASN A 29 0.20 -5.51 2.34
C ASN A 29 0.00 -4.34 1.37
N ASN A 30 -0.40 -4.63 0.13
CA ASN A 30 -0.69 -3.58 -0.85
C ASN A 30 -1.87 -2.69 -0.42
N ARG A 31 -2.93 -3.28 0.15
CA ARG A 31 -4.06 -2.53 0.70
C ARG A 31 -3.64 -1.67 1.89
N GLN A 32 -2.79 -2.18 2.77
CA GLN A 32 -2.24 -1.43 3.89
C GLN A 32 -1.45 -0.19 3.43
N GLN A 33 -0.55 -0.36 2.45
CA GLN A 33 0.20 0.75 1.86
C GLN A 33 -0.73 1.80 1.21
N ALA A 34 -1.76 1.35 0.50
CA ALA A 34 -2.76 2.24 -0.07
C ALA A 34 -3.54 3.04 1.00
N MET A 35 -3.86 2.43 2.14
CA MET A 35 -4.48 3.10 3.28
C MET A 35 -3.53 4.14 3.89
N HIS A 36 -2.26 3.81 4.09
CA HIS A 36 -1.26 4.78 4.57
C HIS A 36 -1.13 5.98 3.63
N ALA A 37 -1.14 5.77 2.31
CA ALA A 37 -1.15 6.86 1.35
C ALA A 37 -2.40 7.76 1.45
N MET A 38 -3.57 7.19 1.79
CA MET A 38 -4.78 7.98 2.06
C MET A 38 -4.68 8.75 3.38
N THR A 39 -4.16 8.14 4.44
CA THR A 39 -3.91 8.83 5.71
C THR A 39 -2.93 9.99 5.51
N SER A 40 -1.85 9.78 4.76
CA SER A 40 -0.90 10.84 4.37
C SER A 40 -1.58 11.98 3.61
N ASN A 41 -2.52 11.71 2.71
CA ASN A 41 -3.28 12.78 2.04
C ASN A 41 -4.09 13.61 3.03
N TYR A 42 -4.75 12.96 4.00
CA TYR A 42 -5.56 13.64 5.01
C TYR A 42 -4.70 14.49 5.96
N GLU A 43 -3.58 13.95 6.42
CA GLU A 43 -2.63 14.68 7.27
C GLU A 43 -1.97 15.84 6.51
N ALA A 44 -1.58 15.64 5.25
CA ALA A 44 -1.07 16.70 4.39
C ALA A 44 -2.08 17.84 4.20
N LEU A 45 -3.37 17.51 4.03
CA LEU A 45 -4.44 18.49 3.99
C LEU A 45 -4.53 19.31 5.27
N ALA A 46 -4.54 18.64 6.42
CA ALA A 46 -4.58 19.31 7.72
C ALA A 46 -3.37 20.24 7.91
N LEU A 47 -2.16 19.78 7.54
CA LEU A 47 -0.96 20.61 7.58
C LEU A 47 -1.06 21.84 6.68
N SER A 48 -1.63 21.70 5.48
CA SER A 48 -1.78 22.84 4.56
C SER A 48 -2.73 23.93 5.07
N ILE A 49 -3.67 23.58 5.95
CA ILE A 49 -4.55 24.55 6.62
C ILE A 49 -3.76 25.32 7.68
N GLN A 50 -2.83 24.66 8.37
CA GLN A 50 -1.98 25.28 9.39
C GLN A 50 -0.82 26.09 8.77
N VAL A 51 -0.24 25.58 7.68
CA VAL A 51 0.93 26.14 6.98
C VAL A 51 0.62 26.20 5.47
N PRO A 52 -0.03 27.27 4.99
CA PRO A 52 -0.56 27.35 3.62
C PRO A 52 0.50 27.36 2.51
N GLU A 53 1.76 27.67 2.84
CA GLU A 53 2.88 27.62 1.89
C GLU A 53 3.38 26.18 1.66
N GLN A 54 3.12 25.26 2.59
CA GLN A 54 3.57 23.88 2.49
C GLN A 54 2.64 23.07 1.57
N ARG A 55 2.99 23.03 0.29
CA ARG A 55 2.24 22.29 -0.74
C ARG A 55 2.83 20.92 -1.07
N ALA A 56 3.94 20.54 -0.47
CA ALA A 56 4.53 19.22 -0.65
C ALA A 56 5.30 18.79 0.59
N GLY A 57 5.51 17.49 0.71
CA GLY A 57 6.26 16.92 1.81
C GLY A 57 6.44 15.42 1.68
N MET A 58 6.89 14.82 2.78
CA MET A 58 7.07 13.38 2.88
C MET A 58 6.67 12.94 4.28
N PHE A 59 5.95 11.84 4.36
CA PHE A 59 5.77 11.08 5.59
C PHE A 59 6.54 9.76 5.51
N ILE A 60 6.99 9.29 6.67
CA ILE A 60 7.58 7.96 6.80
C ILE A 60 6.65 7.15 7.69
N ILE A 61 6.00 6.14 7.10
CA ILE A 61 5.08 5.25 7.81
C ILE A 61 5.61 3.83 7.64
N SER A 62 5.87 3.14 8.75
CA SER A 62 6.41 1.78 8.74
C SER A 62 7.71 1.64 7.93
N GLY A 63 8.59 2.66 8.00
CA GLY A 63 9.87 2.69 7.28
C GLY A 63 9.75 3.00 5.77
N GLN A 64 8.54 3.20 5.26
CA GLN A 64 8.29 3.53 3.85
C GLN A 64 8.00 5.02 3.66
N ARG A 65 8.52 5.58 2.56
CA ARG A 65 8.35 6.99 2.21
C ARG A 65 7.09 7.20 1.39
N TYR A 66 6.29 8.17 1.83
CA TYR A 66 5.07 8.63 1.19
C TYR A 66 5.24 10.10 0.83
N HIS A 67 5.52 10.37 -0.43
CA HIS A 67 5.72 11.72 -0.94
C HIS A 67 4.39 12.31 -1.34
N TRP A 68 3.97 13.38 -0.67
CA TRP A 68 2.69 14.02 -0.95
C TRP A 68 2.90 15.40 -1.58
N ALA A 69 1.96 15.76 -2.45
CA ALA A 69 1.88 17.08 -3.05
C ALA A 69 0.42 17.51 -3.18
N ILE A 70 0.16 18.77 -2.89
CA ILE A 70 -1.12 19.43 -2.96
C ILE A 70 -1.11 20.26 -4.24
N ASN A 71 -1.97 19.85 -5.15
CA ASN A 71 -2.32 20.65 -6.32
C ASN A 71 -3.71 21.24 -6.08
N GLN A 72 -4.00 22.37 -6.71
CA GLN A 72 -5.30 23.09 -6.70
C GLN A 72 -6.40 22.53 -5.76
N GLN A 73 -7.04 21.41 -6.13
CA GLN A 73 -8.15 20.78 -5.40
C GLN A 73 -7.92 19.29 -5.08
N GLN A 74 -6.67 18.82 -5.16
CA GLN A 74 -6.35 17.41 -4.91
C GLN A 74 -5.02 17.25 -4.18
N VAL A 75 -4.99 16.33 -3.21
CA VAL A 75 -3.75 15.88 -2.59
C VAL A 75 -3.44 14.51 -3.12
N CYS A 76 -2.22 14.36 -3.62
CA CYS A 76 -1.74 13.09 -4.14
C CYS A 76 -0.52 12.65 -3.35
N THR A 77 -0.53 11.39 -2.92
CA THR A 77 0.61 10.73 -2.30
C THR A 77 1.16 9.66 -3.23
N SER A 78 2.46 9.70 -3.47
CA SER A 78 3.24 8.72 -4.22
C SER A 78 4.10 7.87 -3.29
N TYR A 79 4.11 6.57 -3.54
CA TYR A 79 4.84 5.57 -2.75
C TYR A 79 5.22 4.39 -3.65
N GLU A 80 6.25 3.63 -3.26
CA GLU A 80 6.65 2.43 -3.98
C GLU A 80 6.02 1.18 -3.36
N ASN A 81 5.67 0.19 -4.17
CA ASN A 81 5.32 -1.14 -3.69
C ASN A 81 5.97 -2.20 -4.58
N LYS A 82 5.67 -3.49 -4.33
CA LYS A 82 6.18 -4.60 -5.15
C LYS A 82 5.76 -4.55 -6.63
N ILE A 83 4.74 -3.76 -6.97
CA ILE A 83 4.21 -3.57 -8.33
C ILE A 83 4.88 -2.36 -9.02
N GLY A 84 5.55 -1.50 -8.24
CA GLY A 84 6.26 -0.30 -8.71
C GLY A 84 5.78 0.98 -8.02
N VAL A 85 5.98 2.12 -8.67
CA VAL A 85 5.55 3.41 -8.14
C VAL A 85 4.03 3.54 -8.25
N GLN A 86 3.38 3.72 -7.10
CA GLN A 86 1.95 3.96 -6.98
C GLN A 86 1.68 5.43 -6.65
N LYS A 87 0.46 5.87 -6.97
CA LYS A 87 -0.04 7.21 -6.63
C LYS A 87 -1.49 7.12 -6.20
N LYS A 88 -1.84 7.76 -5.08
CA LYS A 88 -3.21 7.88 -4.57
C LYS A 88 -3.57 9.33 -4.39
N CYS A 89 -4.62 9.78 -5.07
CA CYS A 89 -5.12 11.14 -5.00
C CYS A 89 -6.49 11.19 -4.33
N VAL A 90 -6.72 12.22 -3.53
CA VAL A 90 -8.02 12.54 -2.94
C VAL A 90 -8.38 13.97 -3.33
N ILE A 91 -9.56 14.14 -3.90
CA ILE A 91 -10.13 15.44 -4.22
C ILE A 91 -10.81 15.97 -2.96
N PHE A 92 -10.53 17.22 -2.61
CA PHE A 92 -11.19 17.90 -1.50
C PHE A 92 -11.92 19.12 -2.05
N LYS A 93 -13.20 19.25 -1.70
CA LYS A 93 -13.97 20.46 -1.99
C LYS A 93 -13.69 21.47 -0.88
N LYS A 94 -13.28 22.67 -1.28
CA LYS A 94 -13.13 23.82 -0.39
C LYS A 94 -14.50 24.36 0.00
#